data_AF-A0A937NEH7-F1
#
_entry.id   AF-A0A937NEH7-F1
#
_cell.length_a   1.000
_cell.length_b   1.000
_cell.length_c   1.000
_cell.angle_alpha   90.00
_cell.angle_beta   90.00
_cell.angle_gamma   90.00
#
_symmetry.space_group_name_H-M   'P 1'
#
loop_
_entity.id
_entity.type
_entity.pdbx_description
1 polymer ?
#
loop_
_entity_poly.entity_id
_entity_poly.type
_entity_poly.pdbx_seq_one_letter_code
_entity_poly.pdbx_strand_id
1 'polypeptide(L)' 'MPPAIVPKLDGGGWYLYYEQYPGVSYGCSTARTLDGSRYDLYCKDYQIPEDARHGCMVPVTRKQYDAIVAEYGEP' A
#
# COMPACT_ATOMS: atom_id res chain seq x y z
N MET A 1 12.02 -4.49 -10.65
CA MET A 1 10.75 -5.25 -10.62
C MET A 1 9.62 -4.20 -10.62
N PRO A 2 8.50 -4.41 -11.35
CA PRO A 2 7.54 -3.33 -11.66
C PRO A 2 6.71 -2.89 -10.44
N PRO A 3 6.05 -1.73 -10.49
CA PRO A 3 5.15 -1.26 -9.43
C PRO A 3 4.04 -2.29 -9.13
N ALA A 4 3.58 -2.32 -7.88
CA ALA A 4 2.57 -3.27 -7.42
C ALA A 4 1.17 -2.68 -7.56
N ILE A 5 0.26 -3.39 -8.23
CA ILE A 5 -1.15 -3.04 -8.33
C ILE A 5 -1.96 -4.00 -7.47
N VAL A 6 -2.78 -3.47 -6.57
CA VAL A 6 -3.59 -4.27 -5.63
C VAL A 6 -5.04 -3.80 -5.68
N PRO A 7 -6.04 -4.70 -5.79
CA PRO A 7 -7.43 -4.32 -5.70
C PRO A 7 -7.79 -3.88 -4.28
N LYS A 8 -8.66 -2.89 -4.16
CA LYS A 8 -9.20 -2.51 -2.85
C LYS A 8 -10.08 -3.64 -2.30
N LEU A 9 -10.03 -3.82 -0.97
CA LEU A 9 -10.81 -4.86 -0.29
C LEU A 9 -12.33 -4.65 -0.41
N ASP A 10 -12.78 -3.41 -0.60
CA ASP A 10 -14.18 -3.04 -0.78
C ASP A 10 -14.68 -3.16 -2.23
N GLY A 11 -13.80 -3.55 -3.17
CA GLY A 11 -14.10 -3.61 -4.60
C GLY A 11 -14.21 -2.23 -5.29
N GLY A 12 -13.91 -1.14 -4.59
CA GLY A 12 -14.06 0.23 -5.07
C GLY A 12 -12.98 0.72 -6.05
N GLY A 13 -12.05 -0.16 -6.45
CA GLY A 13 -11.00 0.15 -7.41
C GLY A 13 -9.66 -0.46 -7.05
N TRP A 14 -8.59 0.30 -7.30
CA TRP A 14 -7.22 -0.17 -7.27
C TRP A 14 -6.30 0.78 -6.51
N TYR A 15 -5.25 0.22 -5.91
CA TYR A 15 -4.06 0.92 -5.45
C TYR A 15 -2.89 0.59 -6.38
N LEU A 16 -2.05 1.59 -6.64
CA LEU A 16 -0.79 1.47 -7.34
C LEU A 16 0.32 1.94 -6.40
N TYR A 17 1.19 1.03 -6.01
CA TYR A 17 2.35 1.31 -5.17
C TYR A 17 3.61 1.37 -6.04
N TYR A 18 4.41 2.40 -5.85
CA TYR A 18 5.62 2.64 -6.63
C TYR A 18 6.70 3.26 -5.75
N GLU A 19 7.96 3.07 -6.13
CA GLU A 19 9.08 3.71 -5.44
C GLU A 19 9.09 5.21 -5.75
N GLN A 20 9.31 6.02 -4.73
CA GLN A 20 9.54 7.45 -4.88
C GLN A 20 11.03 7.75 -4.75
N TYR A 21 11.58 8.62 -5.61
CA TYR A 21 12.92 9.17 -5.48
C TYR A 21 12.83 10.71 -5.65
N PRO A 22 13.60 11.54 -4.92
CA PRO A 22 14.64 11.22 -3.94
C PRO A 22 14.07 11.09 -2.52
N GLY A 23 14.25 9.91 -1.91
CA GLY A 23 13.77 9.58 -0.56
C GLY A 23 13.39 8.11 -0.55
N VAL A 24 14.06 7.28 0.25
CA VAL A 24 13.87 5.82 0.29
C VAL A 24 12.47 5.51 0.83
N SER A 25 11.45 5.59 -0.02
CA SER A 25 10.05 5.43 0.39
C SER A 25 9.13 5.05 -0.77
N TYR A 26 7.87 4.81 -0.43
CA TYR A 26 6.81 4.42 -1.34
C TYR A 26 5.84 5.56 -1.61
N GLY A 27 5.53 5.78 -2.88
CA GLY A 27 4.35 6.49 -3.33
C GLY A 27 3.16 5.53 -3.50
N CYS A 28 1.96 6.05 -3.37
CA CYS A 28 0.74 5.32 -3.64
C CYS A 28 -0.25 6.21 -4.40
N SER A 29 -0.89 5.67 -5.43
CA SER A 29 -2.01 6.33 -6.11
C SER A 29 -3.22 5.39 -6.15
N THR A 30 -4.41 5.93 -6.38
CA THR A 30 -5.64 5.14 -6.51
C THR A 30 -6.44 5.52 -7.76
N ALA A 31 -7.17 4.55 -8.29
CA ALA A 31 -8.11 4.74 -9.40
C ALA A 31 -9.31 3.79 -9.24
N ARG A 32 -10.47 4.14 -9.81
CA ARG A 32 -11.68 3.28 -9.82
C ARG A 32 -11.55 2.11 -10.80
N THR A 33 -10.89 2.33 -11.94
CA THR A 33 -10.63 1.32 -12.98
C THR A 33 -9.15 1.34 -13.35
N LEU A 34 -8.66 0.29 -14.01
CA LEU A 34 -7.24 0.18 -14.39
C LEU A 34 -6.81 1.22 -15.45
N ASP A 35 -7.75 1.65 -16.28
CA ASP A 35 -7.62 2.63 -17.36
C ASP A 35 -8.10 4.04 -16.95
N GLY A 36 -8.59 4.21 -15.73
CA GLY A 36 -9.16 5.47 -15.24
C GLY A 36 -8.13 6.48 -14.75
N SER A 37 -8.58 7.71 -14.49
CA SER A 37 -7.77 8.75 -13.87
C SER A 37 -7.22 8.30 -12.53
N ARG A 38 -5.93 8.56 -12.31
CA ARG A 38 -5.21 8.24 -11.08
C ARG A 38 -5.15 9.47 -10.18
N TYR A 39 -5.30 9.24 -8.88
CA TYR A 39 -5.18 10.26 -7.85
C TYR A 39 -4.09 9.83 -6.87
N ASP A 40 -3.12 10.71 -6.63
CA ASP A 40 -2.05 10.44 -5.68
C ASP A 40 -2.60 10.46 -4.26
N LEU A 41 -2.19 9.45 -3.48
CA LEU A 41 -2.46 9.38 -2.05
C LEU A 41 -1.27 9.96 -1.30
N TYR A 42 -1.57 10.62 -0.19
CA TYR A 42 -0.53 11.16 0.66
C TYR A 42 0.11 10.02 1.46
N CYS A 43 1.29 9.58 1.04
CA CYS A 43 1.98 8.44 1.65
C CYS A 43 2.35 8.67 3.13
N LYS A 44 2.41 9.92 3.60
CA LYS A 44 2.68 10.22 5.02
C LYS A 44 1.54 9.86 5.97
N ASP A 45 0.35 9.56 5.44
CA ASP A 45 -0.75 9.04 6.26
C ASP A 45 -0.51 7.58 6.67
N TYR A 46 0.56 6.95 6.16
CA TYR A 46 0.93 5.56 6.43
C TYR A 46 2.29 5.49 7.13
N GLN A 47 2.42 4.56 8.07
CA GLN A 47 3.71 4.22 8.66
C GLN A 47 4.53 3.40 7.66
N ILE A 48 5.61 3.99 7.17
CA ILE A 48 6.56 3.34 6.25
C ILE A 48 7.92 3.32 6.96
N PRO A 49 8.58 2.14 7.10
CA PRO A 49 9.93 2.07 7.64
C PRO A 49 10.90 2.96 6.85
N GLU A 50 11.85 3.61 7.53
CA GLU A 50 12.82 4.53 6.89
C GLU A 50 13.67 3.83 5.81
N ASP A 51 13.93 2.53 5.98
CA ASP A 51 14.71 1.71 5.05
C ASP A 51 13.83 0.81 4.16
N ALA A 52 12.56 1.17 3.95
CA ALA A 52 11.67 0.38 3.09
C ALA A 52 12.22 0.34 1.64
N ARG A 53 12.57 -0.87 1.18
CA ARG A 53 13.05 -1.15 -0.19
C ARG A 53 11.99 -1.88 -1.01
N HIS A 54 12.30 -2.09 -2.29
CA HIS A 54 11.47 -2.82 -3.24
C HIS A 54 10.84 -4.08 -2.64
N GLY A 55 9.51 -4.16 -2.69
CA GLY A 55 8.69 -5.19 -2.07
C GLY A 55 7.32 -5.24 -2.72
N CYS A 56 6.40 -5.98 -2.11
CA CYS A 56 5.03 -6.11 -2.58
C CYS A 56 4.04 -5.90 -1.43
N MET A 57 2.82 -5.54 -1.79
CA MET A 57 1.73 -5.40 -0.84
C MET A 57 0.91 -6.68 -0.82
N VAL A 58 0.65 -7.22 0.37
CA VAL A 58 -0.13 -8.44 0.57
C VAL A 58 -1.42 -8.08 1.29
N PRO A 59 -2.61 -8.31 0.68
CA PRO A 59 -3.87 -8.09 1.37
C PRO A 59 -4.04 -9.08 2.51
N VAL A 60 -4.40 -8.59 3.69
CA VAL A 60 -4.72 -9.41 4.86
C VAL A 60 -6.19 -9.27 5.22
N THR A 61 -6.80 -10.37 5.65
CA THR A 61 -8.15 -10.36 6.23
C THR A 61 -8.13 -9.71 7.61
N ARG A 62 -9.30 -9.26 8.09
CA ARG A 62 -9.42 -8.70 9.44
C ARG A 62 -8.92 -9.67 10.51
N LYS A 63 -9.26 -10.95 10.39
CA LYS A 63 -8.80 -12.01 11.30
C LYS A 63 -7.27 -12.14 11.34
N GLN A 64 -6.61 -12.04 10.19
CA GLN A 64 -5.15 -12.09 10.11
C GLN A 64 -4.51 -10.84 10.71
N TYR A 65 -5.09 -9.66 10.44
CA TYR A 65 -4.65 -8.42 11.06
C TYR A 65 -4.76 -8.49 12.58
N ASP A 66 -5.91 -8.89 13.12
CA ASP A 66 -6.12 -9.01 14.56
C ASP A 66 -5.14 -10.01 15.20
N ALA A 67 -4.82 -11.12 14.50
CA ALA A 67 -3.83 -12.10 14.96
C ALA A 67 -2.41 -11.52 15.01
N ILE A 68 -2.01 -10.71 14.02
CA ILE A 68 -0.70 -10.04 14.00
C ILE A 68 -0.61 -9.03 15.15
N VAL A 69 -1.62 -8.19 15.33
CA VAL A 69 -1.64 -7.17 16.40
C VAL A 69 -1.62 -7.83 17.78
N ALA A 70 -2.35 -8.93 17.97
CA ALA A 70 -2.34 -9.66 19.23
C ALA A 70 -0.97 -10.26 19.59
N GLU A 71 -0.21 -10.70 18.58
CA GLU A 71 1.12 -11.31 18.77
C GLU A 71 2.23 -10.27 18.95
N TYR A 72 2.18 -9.16 18.18
CA TYR A 72 3.32 -8.23 18.06
C TYR A 72 3.07 -6.82 18.65
N GLY A 73 1.85 -6.50 19.09
CA GLY A 73 1.50 -5.17 19.61
C GLY A 73 1.12 -4.15 18.52
N GLU A 74 0.86 -2.90 18.92
CA GLU A 74 0.43 -1.82 18.00
C GLU A 74 1.54 -1.36 17.02
N PRO A 75 1.16 -0.90 15.80
CA PRO A 75 2.09 -0.53 14.72
C PRO A 75 2.91 0.74 14.96
#